data_AF-A0A529R773-F1
#
_entry.id   AF-A0A529R773-F1
#
_cell.length_a   1.000
_cell.length_b   1.000
_cell.length_c   1.000
_cell.angle_alpha   90.00
_cell.angle_beta   90.00
_cell.angle_gamma   90.00
#
_symmetry.space_group_name_H-M   'P 1'
#
loop_
_entity.id
_entity.type
_entity.pdbx_description
1 polymer ?
#
loop_
_entity_poly.entity_id
_entity_poly.type
_entity_poly.pdbx_seq_one_letter_code
_entity_poly.pdbx_strand_id
1 'polypeptide(L)'
;ILLAASEGDRFELDHYREMLAPAAVSGVPCLCTNPDRIMLTKSGQRFGAGRIAELYEELGGNVEWIGKPHRAIYDAALAILGNPPRERVVGIGDSIEHDIAGASRAGLSSALVRSGIL
;
A
#
# COMPACT_ATOMS: atom_id res chain seq x y z
N ILE A 1 4.46 -12.36 -8.94
CA ILE A 1 3.28 -11.50 -9.21
C ILE A 1 3.62 -10.08 -8.78
N LEU A 2 3.13 -9.06 -9.50
CA LEU A 2 3.25 -7.66 -9.12
C LEU A 2 1.83 -7.07 -9.02
N LEU A 3 1.45 -6.60 -7.83
CA LEU A 3 0.19 -5.91 -7.57
C LEU A 3 0.48 -4.42 -7.35
N ALA A 4 0.23 -3.62 -8.39
CA ALA A 4 0.48 -2.17 -8.38
C ALA A 4 -0.81 -1.33 -8.43
N ALA A 5 -1.91 -1.91 -8.88
CA ALA A 5 -3.18 -1.23 -9.07
C ALA A 5 -4.35 -2.21 -8.89
N SER A 6 -5.56 -1.65 -8.82
CA SER A 6 -6.82 -2.39 -8.76
C SER A 6 -7.74 -1.86 -9.85
N GLU A 7 -8.50 -2.77 -10.47
CA GLU A 7 -9.62 -2.47 -11.37
C GLU A 7 -10.94 -2.82 -10.67
N GLY A 8 -11.04 -2.52 -9.37
CA GLY A 8 -12.23 -2.76 -8.55
C GLY A 8 -13.48 -1.98 -8.97
N ASP A 9 -13.37 -1.10 -9.97
CA ASP A 9 -14.49 -0.48 -10.68
C ASP A 9 -15.05 -1.36 -11.81
N ARG A 10 -14.29 -2.36 -12.26
CA ARG A 10 -14.64 -3.27 -13.36
C ARG A 10 -14.87 -4.70 -12.90
N PHE A 11 -14.16 -5.14 -11.86
CA PHE A 11 -14.19 -6.52 -11.37
C PHE A 11 -14.43 -6.59 -9.87
N GLU A 12 -15.17 -7.61 -9.46
CA GLU A 12 -15.32 -7.96 -8.04
C GLU A 12 -14.11 -8.74 -7.54
N LEU A 13 -13.95 -8.83 -6.21
CA LEU A 13 -12.80 -9.49 -5.60
C LEU A 13 -12.64 -10.97 -6.01
N ASP A 14 -13.75 -11.66 -6.28
CA ASP A 14 -13.73 -13.07 -6.73
C ASP A 14 -13.06 -13.27 -8.09
N HIS A 15 -13.10 -12.27 -8.98
CA HIS A 15 -12.33 -12.30 -10.24
C HIS A 15 -10.83 -12.48 -9.96
N TYR A 16 -10.31 -11.76 -8.97
CA TYR A 16 -8.93 -11.86 -8.55
C TYR A 16 -8.65 -13.17 -7.81
N ARG A 17 -9.62 -13.70 -7.06
CA ARG A 17 -9.50 -15.00 -6.38
C ARG A 17 -9.27 -16.11 -7.40
N GLU A 18 -10.11 -16.18 -8.43
CA GLU A 18 -10.00 -17.17 -9.51
C GLU A 18 -8.68 -17.03 -10.26
N MET A 19 -8.28 -15.79 -10.57
CA MET A 19 -7.05 -15.51 -11.29
C MET A 19 -5.78 -15.87 -10.50
N LEU A 20 -5.76 -15.60 -9.19
CA LEU A 20 -4.54 -15.66 -8.38
C LEU A 20 -4.36 -16.98 -7.62
N ALA A 21 -5.43 -17.73 -7.35
CA ALA A 21 -5.36 -18.97 -6.57
C ALA A 21 -4.33 -19.99 -7.10
N PRO A 22 -4.20 -20.26 -8.41
CA PRO A 22 -3.20 -21.21 -8.90
C PRO A 22 -1.75 -20.80 -8.58
N ALA A 23 -1.47 -19.50 -8.62
CA ALA A 23 -0.15 -18.95 -8.32
C ALA A 23 0.15 -18.96 -6.82
N ALA A 24 -0.85 -18.67 -5.99
CA ALA A 24 -0.76 -18.76 -4.54
C ALA A 24 -0.43 -20.20 -4.09
N VAL A 25 -1.18 -21.18 -4.60
CA VAL A 25 -0.94 -22.62 -4.34
C VAL A 25 0.44 -23.06 -4.80
N SER A 26 0.94 -22.49 -5.89
CA SER A 26 2.28 -22.78 -6.44
C SER A 26 3.41 -22.03 -5.71
N GLY A 27 3.10 -21.23 -4.69
CA GLY A 27 4.09 -20.49 -3.91
C GLY A 27 4.78 -19.35 -4.67
N VAL A 28 4.15 -18.81 -5.70
CA VAL A 28 4.73 -17.71 -6.49
C VAL A 28 4.87 -16.46 -5.60
N PRO A 29 6.06 -15.85 -5.49
CA PRO A 29 6.23 -14.60 -4.72
C PRO A 29 5.38 -13.47 -5.31
N CYS A 30 4.76 -12.67 -4.45
CA CYS A 30 3.98 -11.51 -4.83
C CYS A 30 4.60 -10.23 -4.24
N LEU A 31 4.79 -9.21 -5.07
CA LEU A 31 5.17 -7.87 -4.66
C LEU A 31 3.93 -6.98 -4.70
N CYS A 32 3.52 -6.43 -3.55
CA CYS A 32 2.47 -5.42 -3.48
C CYS A 32 3.12 -4.04 -3.39
N THR A 33 3.10 -3.27 -4.49
CA THR A 33 3.74 -1.94 -4.56
C THR A 33 2.78 -0.79 -4.29
N ASN A 34 1.50 -1.11 -4.07
CA ASN A 34 0.48 -0.18 -3.62
C ASN A 34 -0.31 -0.82 -2.47
N PRO A 35 0.08 -0.57 -1.19
CA PRO A 35 -0.55 -1.19 -0.03
C PRO A 35 -1.95 -0.70 0.29
N ASP A 36 -2.47 0.31 -0.44
CA ASP A 36 -3.77 0.90 -0.12
C ASP A 36 -4.89 -0.11 -0.34
N ARG A 37 -5.67 -0.36 0.73
CA ARG A 37 -6.80 -1.29 0.74
C ARG A 37 -8.06 -0.72 0.10
N ILE A 38 -8.20 0.60 0.14
CA ILE A 38 -9.34 1.34 -0.39
C ILE A 38 -8.81 2.33 -1.40
N MET A 39 -9.50 2.43 -2.54
CA MET A 39 -9.26 3.47 -3.53
C MET A 39 -10.55 4.27 -3.77
N LEU A 40 -10.37 5.55 -4.10
CA LEU A 40 -11.47 6.43 -4.50
C LEU A 40 -11.62 6.41 -6.02
N THR A 41 -12.83 6.14 -6.49
CA THR A 41 -13.20 6.18 -7.90
C THR A 41 -14.28 7.23 -8.14
N LYS A 42 -14.60 7.54 -9.40
CA LYS A 42 -15.73 8.41 -9.75
C LYS A 42 -17.08 7.87 -9.22
N SER A 43 -17.18 6.55 -9.03
CA SER A 43 -18.35 5.85 -8.51
C SER A 43 -18.31 5.59 -7.00
N GLY A 44 -17.40 6.26 -6.27
CA GLY A 44 -17.21 6.09 -4.83
C GLY A 44 -16.05 5.17 -4.48
N GLN A 45 -16.03 4.69 -3.24
CA GLN A 45 -14.97 3.81 -2.74
C GLN A 45 -15.02 2.43 -3.40
N ARG A 46 -13.85 1.87 -3.69
CA ARG A 46 -13.61 0.50 -4.17
C ARG A 46 -12.40 -0.10 -3.47
N PHE A 47 -12.20 -1.40 -3.61
CA PHE A 47 -11.01 -2.05 -3.07
C PHE A 47 -9.77 -1.69 -3.90
N GLY A 48 -8.68 -1.36 -3.20
CA GLY A 48 -7.38 -1.07 -3.79
C GLY A 48 -6.51 -2.32 -3.96
N ALA A 49 -5.30 -2.13 -4.47
CA ALA A 49 -4.35 -3.22 -4.70
C ALA A 49 -3.96 -3.95 -3.40
N GLY A 50 -3.92 -3.23 -2.27
CA GLY A 50 -3.65 -3.82 -0.97
C GLY A 50 -4.69 -4.88 -0.58
N ARG A 51 -5.97 -4.68 -0.90
CA ARG A 51 -7.00 -5.69 -0.61
C ARG A 51 -6.82 -6.95 -1.46
N ILE A 52 -6.37 -6.80 -2.71
CA ILE A 52 -6.03 -7.93 -3.60
C ILE A 52 -4.81 -8.68 -3.06
N ALA A 53 -3.83 -7.96 -2.50
CA ALA A 53 -2.66 -8.57 -1.87
C ALA A 53 -3.04 -9.36 -0.60
N GLU A 54 -3.92 -8.83 0.26
CA GLU A 54 -4.47 -9.59 1.39
C GLU A 54 -5.19 -10.86 0.94
N LEU A 55 -5.98 -10.77 -0.13
CA LEU A 55 -6.60 -11.96 -0.74
C LEU A 55 -5.54 -12.98 -1.17
N TYR A 56 -4.41 -12.53 -1.71
CA TYR A 56 -3.31 -13.43 -2.08
C TYR A 56 -2.72 -14.15 -0.86
N GLU A 57 -2.56 -13.46 0.27
CA GLU A 57 -2.14 -14.05 1.55
C GLU A 57 -3.20 -15.02 2.11
N GLU A 58 -4.48 -14.67 2.04
CA GLU A 58 -5.61 -15.56 2.42
C GLU A 58 -5.61 -16.87 1.61
N LEU A 59 -5.15 -16.82 0.36
CA LEU A 59 -5.01 -17.98 -0.52
C LEU A 59 -3.72 -18.80 -0.25
N GLY A 60 -2.92 -18.42 0.75
CA GLY A 60 -1.67 -19.09 1.12
C GLY A 60 -0.43 -18.58 0.37
N GLY A 61 -0.55 -17.53 -0.43
CA GLY A 61 0.57 -16.88 -1.09
C GLY A 61 1.39 -16.00 -0.16
N ASN A 62 2.65 -15.76 -0.51
CA ASN A 62 3.52 -14.84 0.25
C ASN A 62 3.59 -13.47 -0.44
N VAL A 63 3.32 -12.40 0.32
CA VAL A 63 3.40 -11.01 -0.17
C VAL A 63 4.55 -10.27 0.48
N GLU A 64 5.39 -9.65 -0.34
CA GLU A 64 6.28 -8.58 0.08
C GLU A 64 5.57 -7.24 -0.14
N TRP A 65 5.40 -6.50 0.95
CA TRP A 65 4.69 -5.23 0.96
C TRP A 65 5.65 -4.05 0.79
N ILE A 66 5.46 -3.28 -0.27
CA ILE A 66 6.28 -2.14 -0.67
C ILE A 66 5.36 -0.92 -0.75
N GLY A 67 5.76 0.16 -0.09
CA GLY A 67 4.97 1.38 0.01
C GLY A 67 4.76 1.79 1.46
N LYS A 68 3.85 2.72 1.71
CA LYS A 68 3.53 3.16 3.07
C LYS A 68 2.70 2.08 3.77
N PRO A 69 2.89 1.81 5.07
CA PRO A 69 3.78 2.47 6.05
C PRO A 69 5.18 1.82 6.17
N HIS A 70 5.66 1.08 5.16
CA HIS A 70 6.93 0.34 5.23
C HIS A 70 8.14 1.24 5.04
N ARG A 71 9.26 0.92 5.71
CA ARG A 71 10.45 1.77 5.76
C ARG A 71 11.07 2.08 4.39
N ALA A 72 11.01 1.12 3.46
CA ALA A 72 11.70 1.21 2.17
C ALA A 72 11.28 2.44 1.34
N ILE A 73 10.00 2.81 1.33
CA ILE A 73 9.54 4.00 0.57
C ILE A 73 10.06 5.31 1.21
N TYR A 74 10.17 5.35 2.53
CA TYR A 74 10.67 6.53 3.24
C TYR A 74 12.18 6.68 3.08
N ASP A 75 12.94 5.59 3.15
CA ASP A 75 14.39 5.64 2.90
C ASP A 75 14.69 6.06 1.46
N ALA A 76 13.91 5.58 0.48
CA ALA A 76 14.02 6.02 -0.91
C ALA A 76 13.71 7.51 -1.07
N ALA A 77 12.64 8.01 -0.43
CA ALA A 77 12.28 9.43 -0.45
C ALA A 77 13.37 10.30 0.20
N LEU A 78 13.92 9.89 1.35
CA LEU A 78 15.01 10.60 2.02
C LEU A 78 16.29 10.63 1.18
N ALA A 79 16.62 9.54 0.49
CA ALA A 79 17.76 9.50 -0.41
C ALA A 79 17.62 10.51 -1.57
N ILE A 80 16.42 10.61 -2.16
CA ILE A 80 16.11 11.61 -3.20
C ILE A 80 16.28 13.04 -2.65
N LEU A 81 15.93 13.28 -1.40
CA LEU A 81 16.10 14.57 -0.72
C LEU A 81 17.56 14.86 -0.30
N GLY A 82 18.51 13.97 -0.59
CA GLY A 82 19.92 14.12 -0.20
C GLY A 82 20.21 13.74 1.26
N ASN A 83 19.38 12.90 1.87
CA ASN A 83 19.49 12.43 3.27
C ASN A 83 19.58 13.56 4.30
N PRO A 84 18.60 14.48 4.37
CA PRO A 84 18.56 15.50 5.41
C PRO A 84 18.39 14.86 6.80
N PRO A 85 18.75 15.57 7.89
CA PRO A 85 18.40 15.15 9.24
C PRO A 85 16.89 14.91 9.37
N ARG A 86 16.49 13.80 10.01
CA ARG A 86 15.09 13.34 10.05
C ARG A 86 14.16 14.35 10.73
N GLU A 87 14.66 15.06 11.72
CA GLU A 87 13.99 16.15 12.44
C GLU A 87 13.66 17.37 11.57
N ARG A 88 14.26 17.49 10.39
CA ARG A 88 13.97 18.55 9.41
C ARG A 88 12.96 18.14 8.35
N VAL A 89 12.42 16.93 8.43
CA VAL A 89 11.49 16.37 7.44
C VAL A 89 10.14 16.14 8.12
N VAL A 90 9.07 16.53 7.42
CA VAL A 90 7.69 16.26 7.80
C VAL A 90 7.00 15.40 6.75
N GLY A 91 6.45 14.27 7.17
CA GLY A 91 5.53 13.48 6.36
C GLY A 91 4.14 14.10 6.41
N ILE A 92 3.54 14.39 5.26
CA ILE A 92 2.20 14.97 5.17
C ILE A 92 1.31 13.97 4.43
N GLY A 93 0.14 13.68 5.01
CA GLY A 93 -0.82 12.77 4.39
C GLY A 93 -2.15 12.76 5.13
N ASP A 94 -3.10 12.04 4.59
CA ASP A 94 -4.48 11.98 5.06
C ASP A 94 -4.81 10.68 5.81
N SER A 95 -4.00 9.63 5.65
CA SER A 95 -4.24 8.35 6.30
C SER A 95 -3.38 8.15 7.55
N ILE A 96 -4.03 7.84 8.67
CA ILE A 96 -3.34 7.52 9.92
C ILE A 96 -2.51 6.23 9.77
N GLU A 97 -3.10 5.19 9.19
CA GLU A 97 -2.48 3.87 9.07
C GLU A 97 -1.29 3.82 8.12
N HIS A 98 -1.28 4.66 7.08
CA HIS A 98 -0.25 4.65 6.05
C HIS A 98 0.74 5.80 6.20
N ASP A 99 0.27 7.05 6.18
CA ASP A 99 1.13 8.24 6.15
C ASP A 99 1.70 8.55 7.53
N ILE A 100 0.82 8.67 8.53
CA ILE A 100 1.24 9.08 9.88
C ILE A 100 2.04 7.97 10.54
N ALA A 101 1.56 6.73 10.48
CA ALA A 101 2.29 5.58 10.99
C ALA A 101 3.61 5.38 10.26
N GLY A 102 3.65 5.55 8.93
CA GLY A 102 4.88 5.41 8.16
C GLY A 102 5.91 6.49 8.47
N ALA A 103 5.49 7.76 8.55
CA ALA A 103 6.35 8.87 8.95
C ALA A 103 6.92 8.65 10.36
N SER A 104 6.08 8.23 11.31
CA SER A 104 6.49 7.89 12.67
C SER A 104 7.52 6.74 12.71
N ARG A 105 7.27 5.64 11.99
CA ARG A 105 8.22 4.51 11.87
C ARG A 105 9.53 4.89 11.20
N ALA A 106 9.49 5.87 10.31
CA ALA A 106 10.67 6.47 9.69
C ALA A 106 11.33 7.53 10.59
N GLY A 107 10.87 7.77 11.81
CA GLY A 107 11.44 8.76 12.73
C GLY A 107 11.29 10.21 12.26
N LEU A 108 10.24 10.49 11.48
CA LEU A 108 9.93 11.82 10.95
C LEU A 108 8.82 12.48 11.76
N SER A 109 8.75 13.81 11.74
CA SER A 109 7.53 14.52 12.15
C SER A 109 6.40 14.21 11.15
N SER A 110 5.14 14.34 11.57
CA SER A 110 4.00 14.10 10.70
C SER A 110 2.92 15.17 10.83
N ALA A 111 2.20 15.43 9.74
CA ALA A 111 1.05 16.34 9.70
C ALA A 111 -0.13 15.66 8.99
N LEU A 112 -1.24 15.51 9.72
CA LEU A 112 -2.46 14.87 9.24
C LEU A 112 -3.37 15.88 8.53
N VAL A 113 -3.75 15.56 7.30
CA VAL A 113 -4.75 16.29 6.51
C VAL A 113 -6.12 15.64 6.73
N ARG A 114 -7.03 16.33 7.42
CA ARG A 114 -8.34 15.79 7.82
C ARG A 114 -9.42 15.78 6.73
N SER A 115 -9.10 16.26 5.53
CA SER A 115 -10.05 16.34 4.41
C SER A 115 -9.99 15.14 3.47
N GLY A 116 -9.09 14.18 3.71
CA GLY A 116 -8.93 12.99 2.89
C GLY A 116 -9.57 11.74 3.49
N ILE A 117 -8.95 10.58 3.28
CA ILE A 117 -9.41 9.27 3.78
C ILE A 117 -8.87 9.06 5.20
N LEU A 118 -9.76 9.09 6.19
CA LEU A 118 -9.42 8.78 7.58
C LEU A 118 -9.31 7.26 7.81
#